data_AF-A0A4R6REE3-F1
#
_entry.id   AF-A0A4R6REE3-F1
#
_cell.length_a   1.000
_cell.length_b   1.000
_cell.length_c   1.000
_cell.angle_alpha   90.00
_cell.angle_beta   90.00
_cell.angle_gamma   90.00
#
_symmetry.space_group_name_H-M   'P 1'
#
loop_
_entity.id
_entity.type
_entity.pdbx_description
1 polymer ?
#
loop_
_entity_poly.entity_id
_entity_poly.type
_entity_poly.pdbx_seq_one_letter_code
_entity_poly.pdbx_strand_id
1 'polypeptide(L)'
;MTHRHAVRRLPLLAACLSLFGASAASAQYSKMVVLSDSMSDTHRYYDFTKALFGTGDPRPPAFDGRFCNGPVGVEVLAKGMDVEIENYAFSGALSGYLTLIPGIPLGVLSQVTEHLNRQSLVPSLPTVPLVGGIFSVLPGTGRADPKALYVIWTGPDDYYFPGGMNALTAYKAAANIQQAITSLYNTGARYFFVPTMPDLGITPRALQLEKSRPGYIANASKYSVQFSDVLGKALQASARRYPKAHIMSFDTLAFLKTEMDKGRAEGKNLTDACHPGGLNLTQFETRPVCADPDNHLFWDDNHPTAEANRRLGSAWLKAITAKP
;
A
#
# COMPACT_ATOMS: atom_id res chain seq x y z
N MET A 1 -78.28 -14.20 -52.04
CA MET A 1 -78.36 -14.80 -50.69
C MET A 1 -77.22 -15.83 -50.58
N THR A 2 -75.97 -15.41 -50.38
CA THR A 2 -75.26 -15.20 -49.10
C THR A 2 -75.35 -16.38 -48.12
N HIS A 3 -74.22 -17.05 -47.87
CA HIS A 3 -73.62 -17.41 -46.57
C HIS A 3 -72.42 -18.36 -46.84
N ARG A 4 -71.18 -17.84 -46.96
CA ARG A 4 -70.17 -17.64 -45.90
C ARG A 4 -69.87 -18.91 -45.06
N HIS A 5 -68.85 -19.66 -45.47
CA HIS A 5 -68.10 -20.54 -44.56
C HIS A 5 -66.83 -19.81 -44.07
N ALA A 6 -66.69 -19.78 -42.75
CA ALA A 6 -65.68 -19.05 -42.01
C ALA A 6 -64.31 -19.74 -42.06
N VAL A 7 -63.28 -19.01 -42.47
CA VAL A 7 -61.88 -19.40 -42.33
C VAL A 7 -61.45 -19.12 -40.88
N ARG A 8 -61.22 -20.16 -40.08
CA ARG A 8 -60.58 -20.06 -38.76
C ARG A 8 -59.11 -19.70 -38.96
N ARG A 9 -58.72 -18.49 -38.59
CA ARG A 9 -57.31 -18.06 -38.51
C ARG A 9 -56.68 -18.65 -37.24
N LEU A 10 -55.62 -19.45 -37.40
CA LEU A 10 -54.74 -19.86 -36.32
C LEU A 10 -53.95 -18.64 -35.82
N PRO A 11 -53.84 -18.37 -34.51
CA PRO A 11 -52.94 -17.34 -34.01
C PRO A 11 -51.49 -17.87 -34.08
N LEU A 12 -50.62 -17.17 -34.81
CA LEU A 12 -49.18 -17.33 -34.68
C LEU A 12 -48.79 -16.88 -33.26
N LEU A 13 -48.40 -17.83 -32.40
CA LEU A 13 -47.63 -17.51 -31.20
C LEU A 13 -46.24 -17.05 -31.64
N ALA A 14 -46.00 -15.75 -31.57
CA ALA A 14 -44.65 -15.20 -31.62
C ALA A 14 -43.93 -15.62 -30.34
N ALA A 15 -42.97 -16.54 -30.46
CA ALA A 15 -42.04 -16.85 -29.39
C ALA A 15 -41.12 -15.63 -29.18
N CYS A 16 -41.39 -14.84 -28.15
CA CYS A 16 -40.45 -13.85 -27.64
C CYS A 16 -39.22 -14.59 -27.11
N LEU A 17 -38.18 -14.66 -27.93
CA LEU A 17 -36.84 -15.07 -27.50
C LEU A 17 -36.33 -13.98 -26.54
N SER A 18 -36.56 -14.14 -25.25
CA SER A 18 -35.94 -13.34 -24.21
C SER A 18 -34.44 -13.62 -24.24
N LEU A 19 -33.70 -12.76 -24.94
CA LEU A 19 -32.25 -12.63 -24.80
C LEU A 19 -31.97 -12.28 -23.34
N PHE A 20 -31.70 -13.30 -22.52
CA PHE A 20 -30.92 -13.12 -21.31
C PHE A 20 -29.57 -12.58 -21.77
N GLY A 21 -29.42 -11.26 -21.76
CA GLY A 21 -28.11 -10.64 -21.82
C GLY A 21 -27.32 -11.26 -20.68
N ALA A 22 -26.34 -12.10 -21.01
CA ALA A 22 -25.31 -12.46 -20.07
C ALA A 22 -24.74 -11.11 -19.60
N SER A 23 -25.04 -10.73 -18.37
CA SER A 23 -24.33 -9.64 -17.72
C SER A 23 -22.87 -10.05 -17.83
N ALA A 24 -22.10 -9.35 -18.66
CA ALA A 24 -20.67 -9.53 -18.68
C ALA A 24 -20.23 -9.19 -17.26
N ALA A 25 -20.03 -10.21 -16.42
CA ALA A 25 -19.40 -10.03 -15.13
C ALA A 25 -18.11 -9.31 -15.45
N SER A 26 -18.04 -8.00 -15.16
CA SER A 26 -16.85 -7.21 -15.37
C SER A 26 -15.75 -8.01 -14.70
N ALA A 27 -14.71 -8.40 -15.46
CA ALA A 27 -13.61 -9.12 -14.87
C ALA A 27 -13.09 -8.30 -13.68
N GLN A 28 -13.27 -8.86 -12.48
CA GLN A 28 -12.85 -8.27 -11.22
C GLN A 28 -11.53 -8.92 -10.79
N TYR A 29 -10.73 -8.16 -10.05
CA TYR A 29 -9.55 -8.70 -9.41
C TYR A 29 -9.94 -9.83 -8.47
N SER A 30 -9.18 -10.94 -8.50
CA SER A 30 -9.44 -12.07 -7.59
C SER A 30 -9.18 -11.70 -6.13
N LYS A 31 -8.17 -10.85 -5.92
CA LYS A 31 -7.76 -10.27 -4.64
C LYS A 31 -6.79 -9.11 -4.88
N MET A 32 -6.49 -8.38 -3.83
CA MET A 32 -5.39 -7.43 -3.77
C MET A 32 -4.27 -7.97 -2.87
N VAL A 33 -3.06 -8.09 -3.40
CA VAL A 33 -1.87 -8.49 -2.61
C VAL A 33 -1.09 -7.22 -2.31
N VAL A 34 -0.90 -6.89 -1.03
CA VAL A 34 -0.21 -5.67 -0.60
C VAL A 34 1.18 -6.00 -0.06
N LEU A 35 2.19 -5.34 -0.62
CA LEU A 35 3.61 -5.47 -0.28
C LEU A 35 4.13 -4.07 0.04
N SER A 36 4.32 -3.77 1.32
CA SER A 36 4.47 -2.39 1.78
C SER A 36 5.04 -2.30 3.19
N ASP A 37 5.02 -1.09 3.74
CA ASP A 37 5.53 -0.70 5.05
C ASP A 37 4.37 -0.36 6.01
N SER A 38 4.67 0.48 7.00
CA SER A 38 3.76 0.92 8.05
C SER A 38 2.52 1.66 7.55
N MET A 39 2.59 2.27 6.37
CA MET A 39 1.48 3.02 5.75
C MET A 39 0.37 2.09 5.25
N SER A 40 0.64 0.80 5.17
CA SER A 40 -0.30 -0.22 4.73
C SER A 40 -0.48 -1.36 5.73
N ASP A 41 0.36 -1.47 6.76
CA ASP A 41 0.28 -2.54 7.76
C ASP A 41 -1.03 -2.45 8.56
N THR A 42 -1.78 -3.54 8.58
CA THR A 42 -3.06 -3.65 9.28
C THR A 42 -3.00 -4.42 10.58
N HIS A 43 -1.94 -5.19 10.85
CA HIS A 43 -1.80 -5.93 12.13
C HIS A 43 -0.48 -6.69 12.28
N ARG A 44 0.33 -6.77 11.23
CA ARG A 44 1.45 -7.71 11.16
C ARG A 44 2.56 -7.32 12.14
N TYR A 45 2.85 -6.02 12.24
CA TYR A 45 3.75 -5.50 13.26
C TYR A 45 3.19 -5.66 14.69
N TYR A 46 1.87 -5.52 14.86
CA TYR A 46 1.20 -5.73 16.13
C TYR A 46 1.33 -7.16 16.64
N ASP A 47 1.09 -8.14 15.78
CA ASP A 47 1.29 -9.55 16.13
C ASP A 47 2.76 -9.87 16.43
N PHE A 48 3.68 -9.31 15.65
CA PHE A 48 5.11 -9.46 15.87
C PHE A 48 5.56 -8.93 17.24
N THR A 49 5.16 -7.71 17.60
CA THR A 49 5.50 -7.10 18.89
C THR A 49 4.82 -7.81 20.05
N LYS A 50 3.56 -8.21 19.89
CA LYS A 50 2.84 -9.03 20.89
C LYS A 50 3.54 -10.36 21.13
N ALA A 51 4.03 -11.00 20.08
CA ALA A 51 4.75 -12.26 20.18
C ALA A 51 6.11 -12.10 20.89
N LEU A 52 6.84 -11.02 20.64
CA LEU A 52 8.17 -10.79 21.22
C LEU A 52 8.14 -10.21 22.63
N PHE A 53 7.23 -9.28 22.90
CA PHE A 53 7.24 -8.45 24.10
C PHE A 53 6.02 -8.67 24.99
N GLY A 54 5.07 -9.52 24.58
CA GLY A 54 3.81 -9.77 25.28
C GLY A 54 2.74 -8.69 25.07
N THR A 55 3.11 -7.56 24.45
CA THR A 55 2.21 -6.43 24.13
C THR A 55 2.31 -6.09 22.66
N GLY A 56 1.16 -5.94 21.99
CA GLY A 56 1.12 -5.55 20.58
C GLY A 56 1.13 -4.03 20.42
N ASP A 57 1.92 -3.55 19.48
CA ASP A 57 2.07 -2.15 19.08
C ASP A 57 1.77 -2.00 17.58
N PRO A 58 1.23 -0.86 17.10
CA PRO A 58 0.77 0.27 17.86
C PRO A 58 -0.51 -0.09 18.61
N ARG A 59 -0.55 0.27 19.89
CA ARG A 59 -1.70 0.03 20.78
C ARG A 59 -2.72 1.15 20.65
N PRO A 60 -3.93 0.97 21.20
CA PRO A 60 -4.85 2.08 21.45
C PRO A 60 -4.10 3.27 22.08
N PRO A 61 -4.31 4.50 21.58
CA PRO A 61 -5.45 4.95 20.78
C PRO A 61 -5.33 4.70 19.26
N ALA A 62 -4.24 4.07 18.78
CA ALA A 62 -4.17 3.66 17.39
C ALA A 62 -5.25 2.61 17.06
N PHE A 63 -5.75 2.62 15.83
CA PHE A 63 -6.86 1.78 15.42
C PHE A 63 -6.38 0.37 15.13
N ASP A 64 -6.69 -0.58 16.00
CA ASP A 64 -6.56 -2.02 15.76
C ASP A 64 -5.21 -2.46 15.14
N GLY A 65 -4.10 -1.94 15.68
CA GLY A 65 -2.74 -2.27 15.22
C GLY A 65 -2.27 -1.53 13.95
N ARG A 66 -3.05 -0.60 13.40
CA ARG A 66 -2.61 0.31 12.32
C ARG A 66 -1.83 1.48 12.92
N PHE A 67 -0.87 2.03 12.18
CA PHE A 67 -0.16 3.27 12.54
C PHE A 67 -1.01 4.53 12.28
N CYS A 68 -2.30 4.46 12.54
CA CYS A 68 -3.29 5.47 12.21
C CYS A 68 -4.50 5.36 13.16
N ASN A 69 -5.41 6.33 13.13
CA ASN A 69 -6.69 6.32 13.85
C ASN A 69 -7.86 5.69 13.08
N GLY A 70 -7.60 4.92 12.03
CA GLY A 70 -8.63 4.26 11.24
C GLY A 70 -8.06 3.45 10.08
N PRO A 71 -8.89 3.12 9.07
CA PRO A 71 -8.45 2.37 7.89
C PRO A 71 -7.34 3.08 7.12
N VAL A 72 -6.34 2.32 6.68
CA VAL A 72 -5.24 2.84 5.85
C VAL A 72 -5.64 2.91 4.37
N GLY A 73 -4.85 3.63 3.55
CA GLY A 73 -5.16 3.88 2.15
C GLY A 73 -5.43 2.61 1.32
N VAL A 74 -4.70 1.51 1.59
CA VAL A 74 -4.94 0.23 0.91
C VAL A 74 -6.27 -0.41 1.31
N GLU A 75 -6.71 -0.30 2.56
CA GLU A 75 -8.01 -0.82 2.99
C GLU A 75 -9.16 -0.03 2.32
N VAL A 76 -8.99 1.30 2.20
CA VAL A 76 -9.94 2.17 1.48
C VAL A 76 -10.00 1.78 -0.01
N LEU A 77 -8.86 1.53 -0.64
CA LEU A 77 -8.78 1.09 -2.03
C LEU A 77 -9.47 -0.27 -2.23
N ALA A 78 -9.14 -1.28 -1.42
CA ALA A 78 -9.74 -2.62 -1.52
C ALA A 78 -11.27 -2.56 -1.34
N LYS A 79 -11.74 -1.82 -0.33
CA LYS A 79 -13.18 -1.61 -0.11
C LYS A 79 -13.86 -0.93 -1.30
N GLY A 80 -13.21 0.07 -1.90
CA GLY A 80 -13.73 0.77 -3.08
C GLY A 80 -13.78 -0.10 -4.34
N MET A 81 -12.90 -1.09 -4.45
CA MET A 81 -12.90 -2.07 -5.54
C MET A 81 -13.77 -3.30 -5.26
N ASP A 82 -14.29 -3.45 -4.04
CA ASP A 82 -14.98 -4.65 -3.56
C ASP A 82 -14.14 -5.93 -3.73
N VAL A 83 -12.90 -5.89 -3.24
CA VAL A 83 -11.93 -6.98 -3.37
C VAL A 83 -11.29 -7.32 -2.02
N GLU A 84 -11.09 -8.62 -1.77
CA GLU A 84 -10.37 -9.10 -0.59
C GLU A 84 -8.89 -8.68 -0.61
N ILE A 85 -8.33 -8.44 0.57
CA ILE A 85 -6.93 -8.03 0.75
C ILE A 85 -6.11 -9.16 1.38
N GLU A 86 -4.98 -9.47 0.75
CA GLU A 86 -3.92 -10.31 1.29
C GLU A 86 -2.73 -9.40 1.60
N ASN A 87 -2.63 -8.97 2.86
CA ASN A 87 -1.71 -7.92 3.26
C ASN A 87 -0.44 -8.47 3.90
N TYR A 88 0.71 -8.29 3.23
CA TYR A 88 2.03 -8.68 3.73
C TYR A 88 2.81 -7.50 4.33
N ALA A 89 2.26 -6.29 4.28
CA ALA A 89 2.93 -5.09 4.75
C ALA A 89 3.42 -5.26 6.19
N PHE A 90 4.61 -4.75 6.46
CA PHE A 90 5.22 -4.81 7.78
C PHE A 90 5.82 -3.46 8.13
N SER A 91 5.45 -2.92 9.28
CA SER A 91 5.94 -1.62 9.72
C SER A 91 7.46 -1.55 9.82
N GLY A 92 8.06 -0.54 9.16
CA GLY A 92 9.50 -0.39 9.03
C GLY A 92 10.13 -1.17 7.87
N ALA A 93 9.35 -1.80 6.98
CA ALA A 93 9.87 -2.54 5.84
C ALA A 93 10.63 -1.63 4.86
N LEU A 94 11.93 -1.91 4.68
CA LEU A 94 12.69 -1.32 3.58
C LEU A 94 12.22 -1.93 2.25
N SER A 95 12.52 -1.25 1.15
CA SER A 95 12.26 -1.78 -0.20
C SER A 95 12.96 -3.11 -0.48
N GLY A 96 14.08 -3.37 0.22
CA GLY A 96 14.87 -4.60 0.12
C GLY A 96 14.35 -5.74 1.01
N TYR A 97 15.26 -6.51 1.61
CA TYR A 97 14.90 -7.68 2.44
C TYR A 97 14.73 -7.36 3.94
N LEU A 98 15.32 -6.26 4.42
CA LEU A 98 15.37 -5.92 5.84
C LEU A 98 14.33 -4.87 6.22
N THR A 99 14.22 -4.62 7.52
CA THR A 99 13.40 -3.54 8.08
C THR A 99 14.27 -2.52 8.81
N LEU A 100 13.66 -1.43 9.30
CA LEU A 100 14.26 -0.51 10.25
C LEU A 100 14.62 -1.17 11.59
N ILE A 101 14.02 -2.32 11.91
CA ILE A 101 14.42 -3.14 13.06
C ILE A 101 15.60 -4.04 12.61
N PRO A 102 16.80 -3.85 13.21
CA PRO A 102 17.97 -4.62 12.82
C PRO A 102 17.74 -6.13 12.88
N GLY A 103 18.12 -6.83 11.82
CA GLY A 103 18.06 -8.29 11.74
C GLY A 103 16.68 -8.88 11.46
N ILE A 104 15.63 -8.06 11.32
CA ILE A 104 14.29 -8.55 10.96
C ILE A 104 14.14 -8.54 9.43
N PRO A 105 13.98 -9.71 8.78
CA PRO A 105 13.97 -9.82 7.32
C PRO A 105 12.55 -9.73 6.76
N LEU A 106 11.81 -8.67 7.10
CA LEU A 106 10.43 -8.44 6.66
C LEU A 106 10.29 -7.24 5.71
N GLY A 107 11.37 -6.89 5.00
CA GLY A 107 11.35 -5.91 3.91
C GLY A 107 10.50 -6.39 2.72
N VAL A 108 10.24 -5.50 1.76
CA VAL A 108 9.35 -5.79 0.62
C VAL A 108 9.80 -6.98 -0.24
N LEU A 109 11.11 -7.17 -0.47
CA LEU A 109 11.58 -8.36 -1.20
C LEU A 109 11.39 -9.66 -0.41
N SER A 110 11.43 -9.60 0.92
CA SER A 110 11.07 -10.74 1.77
C SER A 110 9.58 -11.02 1.72
N GLN A 111 8.74 -9.97 1.73
CA GLN A 111 7.28 -10.11 1.58
C GLN A 111 6.90 -10.72 0.22
N VAL A 112 7.60 -10.36 -0.86
CA VAL A 112 7.44 -11.01 -2.18
C VAL A 112 7.77 -12.51 -2.08
N THR A 113 8.90 -12.84 -1.47
CA THR A 113 9.34 -14.22 -1.28
C THR A 113 8.30 -15.03 -0.48
N GLU A 114 7.82 -14.45 0.61
CA GLU A 114 6.81 -15.03 1.48
C GLU A 114 5.50 -15.30 0.75
N HIS A 115 4.97 -14.31 0.02
CA HIS A 115 3.76 -14.45 -0.79
C HIS A 115 3.92 -15.57 -1.82
N LEU A 116 5.04 -15.60 -2.54
CA LEU A 116 5.32 -16.62 -3.55
C LEU A 116 5.51 -18.01 -2.95
N ASN A 117 5.99 -18.12 -1.71
CA ASN A 117 6.08 -19.39 -1.01
C ASN A 117 4.78 -19.78 -0.27
N ARG A 118 3.77 -18.89 -0.25
CA ARG A 118 2.55 -19.03 0.56
C ARG A 118 2.85 -19.35 2.02
N GLN A 119 3.93 -18.78 2.53
CA GLN A 119 4.31 -18.89 3.93
C GLN A 119 3.76 -17.67 4.66
N SER A 120 3.43 -17.81 5.94
CA SER A 120 3.18 -16.66 6.82
C SER A 120 4.38 -16.59 7.77
N LEU A 121 5.22 -15.57 7.67
CA LEU A 121 6.34 -15.34 8.59
C LEU A 121 5.89 -14.79 9.95
N VAL A 122 4.58 -14.82 10.24
CA VAL A 122 4.06 -14.78 11.60
C VAL A 122 3.49 -16.16 11.93
N PRO A 123 4.31 -17.09 12.45
CA PRO A 123 3.79 -18.29 13.08
C PRO A 123 2.88 -17.90 14.26
N SER A 124 1.83 -18.68 14.49
CA SER A 124 1.43 -18.94 15.86
C SER A 124 2.68 -19.43 16.63
N LEU A 125 3.16 -18.59 17.56
CA LEU A 125 4.21 -18.75 18.59
C LEU A 125 4.68 -20.21 18.87
N PRO A 126 5.96 -20.51 19.26
CA PRO A 126 6.63 -19.88 20.41
C PRO A 126 8.18 -19.99 20.44
N THR A 127 8.94 -19.64 19.39
CA THR A 127 10.42 -19.65 19.48
C THR A 127 11.05 -18.65 18.53
N VAL A 128 11.27 -17.41 18.98
CA VAL A 128 12.31 -16.58 18.37
C VAL A 128 13.59 -16.94 19.12
N PRO A 129 14.49 -17.71 18.48
CA PRO A 129 15.69 -17.07 17.99
C PRO A 129 16.19 -17.62 16.64
N LEU A 130 16.51 -16.72 15.71
CA LEU A 130 17.49 -16.88 14.62
C LEU A 130 17.23 -17.84 13.44
N VAL A 131 16.19 -18.69 13.42
CA VAL A 131 16.00 -19.63 12.30
C VAL A 131 15.10 -19.08 11.17
N GLY A 132 14.32 -18.01 11.42
CA GLY A 132 13.44 -17.40 10.41
C GLY A 132 14.15 -16.63 9.29
N GLY A 133 15.46 -16.36 9.43
CA GLY A 133 16.24 -15.59 8.45
C GLY A 133 16.68 -16.36 7.20
N ILE A 134 16.59 -17.68 7.19
CA ILE A 134 17.10 -18.51 6.08
C ILE A 134 16.07 -18.67 4.94
N PHE A 135 14.76 -18.58 5.23
CA PHE A 135 13.72 -18.82 4.21
C PHE A 135 13.28 -17.56 3.45
N SER A 136 13.49 -16.36 4.00
CA SER A 136 13.08 -15.08 3.37
C SER A 136 14.07 -14.56 2.31
N VAL A 137 15.22 -15.20 2.15
CA VAL A 137 16.25 -14.85 1.14
C VAL A 137 16.33 -15.84 -0.03
N LEU A 138 15.63 -16.98 0.06
CA LEU A 138 15.57 -17.95 -1.03
C LEU A 138 14.48 -17.53 -2.02
N PRO A 139 14.70 -17.59 -3.35
CA PRO A 139 13.68 -17.22 -4.31
C PRO A 139 12.38 -18.00 -4.09
N GLY A 140 11.26 -17.29 -4.05
CA GLY A 140 9.95 -17.93 -3.96
C GLY A 140 9.69 -18.83 -5.17
N THR A 141 9.17 -20.04 -4.96
CA THR A 141 8.99 -21.04 -6.04
C THR A 141 7.53 -21.23 -6.46
N GLY A 142 6.58 -20.64 -5.75
CA GLY A 142 5.16 -20.75 -6.09
C GLY A 142 4.73 -19.83 -7.23
N ARG A 143 3.43 -19.89 -7.55
CA ARG A 143 2.82 -19.14 -8.64
C ARG A 143 2.04 -17.95 -8.11
N ALA A 144 2.35 -16.77 -8.64
CA ALA A 144 1.55 -15.58 -8.47
C ALA A 144 0.20 -15.74 -9.18
N ASP A 145 -0.87 -15.27 -8.55
CA ASP A 145 -2.19 -15.18 -9.15
C ASP A 145 -2.19 -14.15 -10.30
N PRO A 146 -2.47 -14.55 -11.55
CA PRO A 146 -2.47 -13.63 -12.69
C PRO A 146 -3.64 -12.63 -12.66
N LYS A 147 -4.68 -12.85 -11.86
CA LYS A 147 -5.86 -11.97 -11.71
C LYS A 147 -5.83 -11.11 -10.46
N ALA A 148 -4.80 -11.23 -9.61
CA ALA A 148 -4.66 -10.37 -8.45
C ALA A 148 -4.05 -9.01 -8.83
N LEU A 149 -4.44 -7.96 -8.10
CA LEU A 149 -3.76 -6.66 -8.14
C LEU A 149 -2.64 -6.66 -7.10
N TYR A 150 -1.39 -6.50 -7.56
CA TYR A 150 -0.22 -6.40 -6.68
C TYR A 150 0.08 -4.94 -6.38
N VAL A 151 -0.14 -4.51 -5.16
CA VAL A 151 0.18 -3.16 -4.69
C VAL A 151 1.56 -3.18 -4.05
N ILE A 152 2.50 -2.41 -4.61
CA ILE A 152 3.84 -2.24 -4.07
C ILE A 152 4.00 -0.77 -3.69
N TRP A 153 4.06 -0.48 -2.39
CA TRP A 153 4.16 0.89 -1.91
C TRP A 153 5.19 0.97 -0.78
N THR A 154 6.37 1.50 -1.08
CA THR A 154 7.54 1.46 -0.20
C THR A 154 8.56 2.51 -0.62
N GLY A 155 9.57 2.72 0.21
CA GLY A 155 10.69 3.63 -0.03
C GLY A 155 11.03 4.58 1.12
N PRO A 156 10.09 5.11 1.94
CA PRO A 156 10.46 6.05 3.00
C PRO A 156 11.41 5.45 4.02
N ASP A 157 11.19 4.20 4.40
CA ASP A 157 12.02 3.52 5.38
C ASP A 157 13.47 3.36 4.90
N ASP A 158 13.72 3.24 3.58
CA ASP A 158 15.08 3.27 3.02
C ASP A 158 15.80 4.60 3.30
N TYR A 159 15.06 5.72 3.35
CA TYR A 159 15.59 7.04 3.70
C TYR A 159 15.72 7.26 5.21
N TYR A 160 14.81 6.67 6.00
CA TYR A 160 14.84 6.72 7.46
C TYR A 160 15.92 5.82 8.06
N PHE A 161 16.36 4.80 7.32
CA PHE A 161 17.48 3.96 7.71
C PHE A 161 18.74 4.81 7.96
N PRO A 162 19.57 4.49 8.98
CA PRO A 162 20.80 5.24 9.26
C PRO A 162 21.70 5.38 8.02
N GLY A 163 21.98 6.62 7.62
CA GLY A 163 22.75 6.93 6.41
C GLY A 163 21.96 6.88 5.10
N GLY A 164 20.66 6.57 5.14
CA GLY A 164 19.75 6.45 4.00
C GLY A 164 19.33 7.76 3.36
N MET A 165 19.47 8.90 4.03
CA MET A 165 19.08 10.21 3.50
C MET A 165 20.09 10.76 2.46
N ASN A 166 20.20 10.10 1.30
CA ASN A 166 21.16 10.43 0.24
C ASN A 166 20.65 10.06 -1.18
N ALA A 167 21.37 10.50 -2.20
CA ALA A 167 20.99 10.33 -3.60
C ALA A 167 20.97 8.88 -4.11
N LEU A 168 21.79 7.98 -3.55
CA LEU A 168 21.87 6.58 -3.97
C LEU A 168 20.64 5.78 -3.54
N THR A 169 19.98 6.20 -2.47
CA THR A 169 18.80 5.52 -1.90
C THR A 169 17.66 5.45 -2.90
N ALA A 170 17.43 6.52 -3.69
CA ALA A 170 16.41 6.52 -4.75
C ALA A 170 16.61 5.37 -5.75
N TYR A 171 17.86 5.18 -6.19
CA TYR A 171 18.21 4.15 -7.17
C TYR A 171 18.13 2.74 -6.57
N LYS A 172 18.58 2.56 -5.33
CA LYS A 172 18.48 1.28 -4.63
C LYS A 172 17.02 0.87 -4.43
N ALA A 173 16.18 1.77 -3.93
CA ALA A 173 14.77 1.49 -3.71
C ALA A 173 14.01 1.21 -5.01
N ALA A 174 14.25 2.00 -6.07
CA ALA A 174 13.66 1.74 -7.38
C ALA A 174 14.11 0.38 -7.96
N ALA A 175 15.39 0.02 -7.83
CA ALA A 175 15.90 -1.28 -8.27
C ALA A 175 15.25 -2.45 -7.53
N ASN A 176 15.07 -2.33 -6.21
CA ASN A 176 14.37 -3.35 -5.42
C ASN A 176 12.89 -3.49 -5.84
N ILE A 177 12.21 -2.37 -6.12
CA ILE A 177 10.82 -2.41 -6.65
C ILE A 177 10.79 -3.10 -8.03
N GLN A 178 11.75 -2.82 -8.93
CA GLN A 178 11.84 -3.55 -10.20
C GLN A 178 12.10 -5.04 -10.02
N GLN A 179 12.89 -5.42 -9.01
CA GLN A 179 13.13 -6.82 -8.65
C GLN A 179 11.85 -7.49 -8.12
N ALA A 180 11.06 -6.80 -7.30
CA ALA A 180 9.75 -7.28 -6.85
C ALA A 180 8.81 -7.53 -8.03
N ILE A 181 8.65 -6.55 -8.93
CA ILE A 181 7.84 -6.68 -10.15
C ILE A 181 8.32 -7.85 -11.00
N THR A 182 9.63 -7.98 -11.20
CA THR A 182 10.24 -9.05 -12.00
C THR A 182 9.91 -10.43 -11.42
N SER A 183 10.07 -10.58 -10.10
CA SER A 183 9.84 -11.86 -9.40
C SER A 183 8.37 -12.29 -9.48
N LEU A 184 7.46 -11.36 -9.24
CA LEU A 184 6.01 -11.58 -9.35
C LEU A 184 5.58 -11.85 -10.79
N TYR A 185 6.10 -11.10 -11.76
CA TYR A 185 5.76 -11.27 -13.18
C TYR A 185 6.18 -12.64 -13.71
N ASN A 186 7.41 -13.07 -13.39
CA ASN A 186 7.97 -14.35 -13.81
C ASN A 186 7.19 -15.55 -13.22
N THR A 187 6.50 -15.36 -12.09
CA THR A 187 5.68 -16.37 -11.43
C THR A 187 4.20 -16.29 -11.76
N GLY A 188 3.75 -15.27 -12.50
CA GLY A 188 2.40 -15.21 -13.06
C GLY A 188 1.67 -13.88 -12.95
N ALA A 189 2.12 -12.95 -12.09
CA ALA A 189 1.44 -11.68 -11.87
C ALA A 189 1.35 -10.83 -13.14
N ARG A 190 0.21 -10.15 -13.33
CA ARG A 190 -0.02 -9.30 -14.51
C ARG A 190 -0.44 -7.88 -14.15
N TYR A 191 -1.00 -7.62 -12.98
CA TYR A 191 -1.53 -6.30 -12.62
C TYR A 191 -0.78 -5.73 -11.43
N PHE A 192 -0.17 -4.57 -11.62
CA PHE A 192 0.65 -3.91 -10.61
C PHE A 192 0.15 -2.49 -10.39
N PHE A 193 0.06 -2.07 -9.13
CA PHE A 193 -0.15 -0.70 -8.76
C PHE A 193 1.00 -0.25 -7.86
N VAL A 194 1.77 0.73 -8.34
CA VAL A 194 3.01 1.17 -7.69
C VAL A 194 3.00 2.69 -7.57
N PRO A 195 2.39 3.24 -6.50
CA PRO A 195 2.41 4.67 -6.23
C PRO A 195 3.81 5.17 -5.87
N THR A 196 4.07 6.45 -6.11
CA THR A 196 5.21 7.15 -5.52
C THR A 196 4.92 7.46 -4.04
N MET A 197 5.89 8.04 -3.33
CA MET A 197 5.74 8.42 -1.91
C MET A 197 5.51 9.93 -1.76
N PRO A 198 4.93 10.38 -0.62
CA PRO A 198 4.83 11.79 -0.31
C PRO A 198 6.21 12.44 -0.09
N ASP A 199 6.22 13.76 0.06
CA ASP A 199 7.41 14.49 0.47
C ASP A 199 7.77 14.11 1.92
N LEU A 200 8.96 13.55 2.16
CA LEU A 200 9.37 13.16 3.50
C LEU A 200 9.67 14.36 4.41
N GLY A 201 9.94 15.53 3.81
CA GLY A 201 10.27 16.77 4.52
C GLY A 201 9.08 17.46 5.17
N ILE A 202 7.84 17.09 4.83
CA ILE A 202 6.63 17.69 5.43
C ILE A 202 6.22 17.01 6.73
N THR A 203 6.86 15.89 7.10
CA THR A 203 6.46 15.10 8.27
C THR A 203 6.79 15.84 9.58
N PRO A 204 5.97 15.67 10.65
CA PRO A 204 6.33 16.18 11.96
C PRO A 204 7.70 15.66 12.43
N ARG A 205 8.08 14.42 12.05
CA ARG A 205 9.41 13.87 12.31
C ARG A 205 10.52 14.67 11.64
N ALA A 206 10.34 15.10 10.39
CA ALA A 206 11.32 15.94 9.71
C ALA A 206 11.52 17.28 10.42
N LEU A 207 10.45 17.90 10.93
CA LEU A 207 10.51 19.11 11.76
C LEU A 207 11.32 18.89 13.04
N GLN A 208 11.17 17.74 13.69
CA GLN A 208 11.98 17.38 14.86
C GLN A 208 13.46 17.19 14.50
N LEU A 209 13.74 16.44 13.42
CA LEU A 209 15.10 16.13 13.01
C LEU A 209 15.87 17.37 12.56
N GLU A 210 15.21 18.33 11.90
CA GLU A 210 15.80 19.60 11.47
C GLU A 210 16.47 20.35 12.64
N LYS A 211 15.87 20.32 13.83
CA LYS A 211 16.44 20.97 15.04
C LYS A 211 17.80 20.41 15.43
N SER A 212 18.02 19.12 15.20
CA SER A 212 19.26 18.40 15.53
C SER A 212 20.20 18.22 14.33
N ARG A 213 19.68 18.37 13.11
CA ARG A 213 20.37 18.12 11.84
C ARG A 213 19.92 19.17 10.81
N PRO A 214 20.45 20.41 10.88
CA PRO A 214 20.08 21.46 9.95
C PRO A 214 20.24 21.03 8.48
N GLY A 215 19.24 21.34 7.65
CA GLY A 215 19.15 20.92 6.25
C GLY A 215 18.48 19.56 6.02
N TYR A 216 17.96 18.90 7.06
CA TYR A 216 17.25 17.64 6.94
C TYR A 216 16.00 17.77 6.06
N ILE A 217 15.15 18.77 6.29
CA ILE A 217 13.91 19.00 5.52
C ILE A 217 14.25 19.22 4.04
N ALA A 218 15.23 20.07 3.75
CA ALA A 218 15.65 20.36 2.39
C ALA A 218 16.14 19.10 1.66
N ASN A 219 16.94 18.27 2.34
CA ASN A 219 17.40 16.99 1.80
C ASN A 219 16.26 15.99 1.62
N ALA A 220 15.36 15.87 2.60
CA ALA A 220 14.21 14.98 2.55
C ALA A 220 13.29 15.31 1.36
N SER A 221 12.95 16.59 1.16
CA SER A 221 12.14 17.03 0.02
C SER A 221 12.86 16.82 -1.31
N LYS A 222 14.15 17.18 -1.39
CA LYS A 222 14.98 16.94 -2.59
C LYS A 222 14.99 15.47 -2.98
N TYR A 223 15.21 14.57 -2.03
CA TYR A 223 15.31 13.15 -2.30
C TYR A 223 13.96 12.48 -2.53
N SER A 224 12.87 13.03 -1.99
CA SER A 224 11.50 12.59 -2.31
C SER A 224 11.16 12.85 -3.79
N VAL A 225 11.52 14.05 -4.29
CA VAL A 225 11.39 14.38 -5.73
C VAL A 225 12.26 13.45 -6.57
N GLN A 226 13.53 13.27 -6.19
CA GLN A 226 14.44 12.37 -6.90
C GLN A 226 13.89 10.93 -6.93
N PHE A 227 13.34 10.43 -5.84
CA PHE A 227 12.75 9.10 -5.79
C PHE A 227 11.57 8.95 -6.74
N SER A 228 10.64 9.93 -6.76
CA SER A 228 9.51 9.96 -7.68
C SER A 228 9.97 9.86 -9.15
N ASP A 229 10.96 10.66 -9.54
CA ASP A 229 11.52 10.67 -10.90
C ASP A 229 12.21 9.35 -11.26
N VAL A 230 13.03 8.81 -10.36
CA VAL A 230 13.78 7.56 -10.58
C VAL A 230 12.83 6.38 -10.65
N LEU A 231 11.84 6.31 -9.75
CA LEU A 231 10.82 5.26 -9.76
C LEU A 231 9.97 5.33 -11.03
N GLY A 232 9.52 6.52 -11.45
CA GLY A 232 8.76 6.68 -12.69
C GLY A 232 9.50 6.12 -13.91
N LYS A 233 10.80 6.41 -14.05
CA LYS A 233 11.65 5.85 -15.11
C LYS A 233 11.80 4.33 -14.99
N ALA A 234 11.99 3.82 -13.78
CA ALA A 234 12.10 2.39 -13.50
C ALA A 234 10.82 1.62 -13.86
N LEU A 235 9.64 2.19 -13.58
CA LEU A 235 8.34 1.61 -13.95
C LEU A 235 8.13 1.61 -15.47
N GLN A 236 8.49 2.69 -16.16
CA GLN A 236 8.46 2.74 -17.63
C GLN A 236 9.38 1.67 -18.26
N ALA A 237 10.59 1.50 -17.72
CA ALA A 237 11.51 0.46 -18.16
C ALA A 237 10.92 -0.95 -17.93
N SER A 238 10.29 -1.17 -16.78
CA SER A 238 9.63 -2.44 -16.43
C SER A 238 8.45 -2.73 -17.36
N ALA A 239 7.63 -1.73 -17.70
CA ALA A 239 6.52 -1.88 -18.64
C ALA A 239 6.99 -2.27 -20.05
N ARG A 240 8.11 -1.69 -20.53
CA ARG A 240 8.74 -2.09 -21.81
C ARG A 240 9.31 -3.50 -21.76
N ARG A 241 9.91 -3.89 -20.63
CA ARG A 241 10.51 -5.22 -20.42
C ARG A 241 9.45 -6.32 -20.34
N TYR A 242 8.30 -6.01 -19.75
CA TYR A 242 7.22 -6.96 -19.47
C TYR A 242 5.92 -6.54 -20.16
N PRO A 243 5.78 -6.73 -21.48
CA PRO A 243 4.65 -6.21 -22.25
C PRO A 243 3.29 -6.82 -21.88
N LYS A 244 3.27 -7.91 -21.09
CA LYS A 244 2.04 -8.50 -20.55
C LYS A 244 1.69 -7.98 -19.15
N ALA A 245 2.52 -7.12 -18.57
CA ALA A 245 2.25 -6.50 -17.28
C ALA A 245 1.50 -5.18 -17.48
N HIS A 246 0.41 -5.01 -16.75
CA HIS A 246 -0.28 -3.75 -16.57
C HIS A 246 0.29 -3.06 -15.33
N ILE A 247 1.28 -2.20 -15.53
CA ILE A 247 1.92 -1.44 -14.45
C ILE A 247 1.28 -0.05 -14.38
N MET A 248 0.46 0.15 -13.36
CA MET A 248 -0.19 1.42 -13.03
C MET A 248 0.62 2.12 -11.94
N SER A 249 0.71 3.44 -12.01
CA SER A 249 1.37 4.26 -10.99
C SER A 249 0.50 5.45 -10.63
N PHE A 250 0.74 6.01 -9.46
CA PHE A 250 0.06 7.20 -8.95
C PHE A 250 1.09 8.13 -8.34
N ASP A 251 1.09 9.39 -8.74
CA ASP A 251 2.00 10.40 -8.22
C ASP A 251 1.49 10.94 -6.87
N THR A 252 1.78 10.20 -5.80
CA THR A 252 1.44 10.57 -4.43
C THR A 252 2.10 11.88 -4.01
N LEU A 253 3.32 12.15 -4.52
CA LEU A 253 4.03 13.39 -4.24
C LEU A 253 3.27 14.62 -4.75
N ALA A 254 2.84 14.60 -6.02
CA ALA A 254 2.05 15.69 -6.60
C ALA A 254 0.64 15.78 -6.00
N PHE A 255 0.00 14.63 -5.76
CA PHE A 255 -1.31 14.56 -5.14
C PHE A 255 -1.30 15.20 -3.75
N LEU A 256 -0.34 14.82 -2.89
CA LEU A 256 -0.32 15.32 -1.52
C LEU A 256 -0.02 16.82 -1.46
N LYS A 257 0.86 17.34 -2.34
CA LYS A 257 1.05 18.80 -2.47
C LYS A 257 -0.27 19.53 -2.75
N THR A 258 -1.06 19.00 -3.69
CA THR A 258 -2.38 19.55 -4.02
C THR A 258 -3.37 19.46 -2.85
N GLU A 259 -3.41 18.33 -2.14
CA GLU A 259 -4.29 18.18 -0.98
C GLU A 259 -3.87 19.05 0.20
N MET A 260 -2.57 19.30 0.39
CA MET A 260 -2.08 20.23 1.40
C MET A 260 -2.49 21.68 1.09
N ASP A 261 -2.45 22.11 -0.18
CA ASP A 261 -2.91 23.45 -0.55
C ASP A 261 -4.40 23.64 -0.25
N LYS A 262 -5.21 22.61 -0.54
CA LYS A 262 -6.64 22.59 -0.17
C LYS A 262 -6.83 22.61 1.34
N GLY A 263 -6.12 21.74 2.07
CA GLY A 263 -6.19 21.68 3.53
C GLY A 263 -5.82 23.00 4.18
N ARG A 264 -4.85 23.73 3.62
CA ARG A 264 -4.45 25.07 4.11
C ARG A 264 -5.56 26.08 3.90
N ALA A 265 -6.24 26.06 2.76
CA ALA A 265 -7.39 26.91 2.49
C ALA A 265 -8.59 26.57 3.39
N GLU A 266 -8.74 25.30 3.79
CA GLU A 266 -9.75 24.81 4.72
C GLU A 266 -9.39 25.06 6.21
N GLY A 267 -8.19 25.58 6.50
CA GLY A 267 -7.73 25.82 7.89
C GLY A 267 -7.36 24.56 8.66
N LYS A 268 -7.06 23.45 7.96
CA LYS A 268 -6.64 22.18 8.57
C LYS A 268 -5.24 22.25 9.16
N ASN A 269 -4.97 21.41 10.16
CA ASN A 269 -3.63 21.24 10.68
C ASN A 269 -2.83 20.28 9.79
N LEU A 270 -1.78 20.79 9.14
CA LEU A 270 -0.96 20.05 8.19
C LEU A 270 0.44 19.76 8.71
N THR A 271 0.76 20.13 9.94
CA THR A 271 2.14 20.14 10.46
C THR A 271 2.26 19.40 11.78
N ASP A 272 1.27 19.52 12.66
CA ASP A 272 1.30 18.85 13.96
C ASP A 272 0.70 17.45 13.84
N ALA A 273 1.27 16.53 14.60
CA ALA A 273 0.69 15.20 14.77
C ALA A 273 -0.44 15.25 15.80
N CYS A 274 -1.56 14.57 15.50
CA CYS A 274 -2.70 14.49 16.41
C CYS A 274 -2.40 13.65 17.67
N HIS A 275 -1.59 12.61 17.54
CA HIS A 275 -1.09 11.74 18.60
C HIS A 275 0.40 11.48 18.33
N PRO A 276 1.27 12.48 18.63
CA PRO A 276 2.65 12.47 18.16
C PRO A 276 3.40 11.32 18.80
N GLY A 277 4.21 10.60 18.03
CA GLY A 277 4.82 9.35 18.44
C GLY A 277 5.39 8.64 17.21
N GLY A 278 6.06 7.51 17.39
CA GLY A 278 6.60 6.77 16.24
C GLY A 278 6.99 5.34 16.59
N LEU A 279 7.70 4.71 15.66
CA LEU A 279 8.28 3.38 15.84
C LEU A 279 9.38 3.41 16.91
N ASN A 280 8.98 3.29 18.18
CA ASN A 280 9.88 3.11 19.30
C ASN A 280 9.43 1.93 20.17
N LEU A 281 10.15 0.82 20.09
CA LEU A 281 9.91 -0.40 20.87
C LEU A 281 10.05 -0.21 22.39
N THR A 282 10.60 0.93 22.82
CA THR A 282 10.96 1.21 24.22
C THR A 282 10.28 2.43 24.82
N GLN A 283 9.60 3.25 24.00
CA GLN A 283 8.90 4.45 24.46
C GLN A 283 7.51 4.47 23.88
N PHE A 284 6.53 4.29 24.75
CA PHE A 284 5.13 4.32 24.39
C PHE A 284 4.61 5.74 24.58
N GLU A 285 3.93 6.25 23.56
CA GLU A 285 3.34 7.57 23.63
C GLU A 285 2.13 7.57 24.59
N THR A 286 2.10 8.53 25.52
CA THR A 286 1.02 8.68 26.49
C THR A 286 0.28 10.01 26.38
N ARG A 287 0.67 10.88 25.43
CA ARG A 287 -0.04 12.13 25.18
C ARG A 287 -1.47 11.85 24.73
N PRO A 288 -2.43 12.70 25.13
CA PRO A 288 -3.80 12.58 24.66
C PRO A 288 -3.86 12.78 23.15
N VAL A 289 -4.79 12.08 22.50
CA VAL A 289 -5.17 12.36 21.12
C VAL A 289 -5.72 13.78 21.03
N CYS A 290 -5.39 14.49 19.94
CA CYS A 290 -5.94 15.81 19.65
C CYS A 290 -7.48 15.79 19.56
N ALA A 291 -8.12 16.94 19.76
CA ALA A 291 -9.58 17.03 19.83
C ALA A 291 -10.30 16.72 18.50
N ASP A 292 -9.63 16.91 17.37
CA ASP A 292 -10.22 16.75 16.03
C ASP A 292 -9.23 16.10 15.04
N PRO A 293 -9.11 14.76 15.08
CA PRO A 293 -8.18 14.03 14.23
C PRO A 293 -8.47 14.18 12.72
N ASP A 294 -9.72 14.37 12.32
CA ASP A 294 -10.09 14.46 10.89
C ASP A 294 -9.68 15.79 10.25
N ASN A 295 -9.41 16.80 11.08
CA ASN A 295 -8.82 18.07 10.66
C ASN A 295 -7.28 18.10 10.73
N HIS A 296 -6.64 16.96 11.00
CA HIS A 296 -5.18 16.80 10.94
C HIS A 296 -4.76 15.98 9.72
N LEU A 297 -3.63 16.36 9.11
CA LEU A 297 -2.98 15.52 8.10
C LEU A 297 -2.29 14.32 8.76
N PHE A 298 -1.61 14.54 9.89
CA PHE A 298 -0.75 13.55 10.54
C PHE A 298 -1.39 12.98 11.80
N TRP A 299 -1.44 11.64 11.86
CA TRP A 299 -1.80 10.93 13.08
C TRP A 299 -0.65 10.98 14.07
N ASP A 300 0.53 10.53 13.67
CA ASP A 300 1.75 10.53 14.47
C ASP A 300 2.88 11.29 13.75
N ASP A 301 4.14 11.06 14.13
CA ASP A 301 5.26 11.81 13.57
C ASP A 301 5.52 11.55 12.07
N ASN A 302 4.98 10.48 11.49
CA ASN A 302 5.20 10.13 10.07
C ASN A 302 3.90 9.75 9.32
N HIS A 303 2.90 9.21 10.00
CA HIS A 303 1.75 8.57 9.37
C HIS A 303 0.56 9.52 9.24
N PRO A 304 -0.19 9.44 8.12
CA PRO A 304 -1.38 10.25 7.92
C PRO A 304 -2.54 9.78 8.81
N THR A 305 -3.51 10.66 9.05
CA THR A 305 -4.78 10.32 9.71
C THR A 305 -5.69 9.46 8.81
N ALA A 306 -6.76 8.91 9.39
CA ALA A 306 -7.75 8.11 8.67
C ALA A 306 -8.42 8.93 7.55
N GLU A 307 -8.71 10.22 7.79
CA GLU A 307 -9.27 11.11 6.76
C GLU A 307 -8.28 11.34 5.61
N ALA A 308 -7.00 11.53 5.90
CA ALA A 308 -5.97 11.65 4.87
C ALA A 308 -5.81 10.34 4.07
N ASN A 309 -5.81 9.18 4.74
CA ASN A 309 -5.82 7.86 4.10
C ASN A 309 -7.07 7.65 3.22
N ARG A 310 -8.25 8.08 3.68
CA ARG A 310 -9.50 8.00 2.92
C ARG A 310 -9.41 8.78 1.61
N ARG A 311 -8.85 9.99 1.64
CA ARG A 311 -8.64 10.80 0.43
C ARG A 311 -7.65 10.14 -0.53
N LEU A 312 -6.53 9.64 -0.01
CA LEU A 312 -5.52 8.95 -0.80
C LEU A 312 -6.08 7.68 -1.46
N GLY A 313 -6.70 6.78 -0.69
CA GLY A 313 -7.28 5.55 -1.21
C GLY A 313 -8.41 5.81 -2.22
N SER A 314 -9.22 6.85 -2.02
CA SER A 314 -10.23 7.28 -2.99
C SER A 314 -9.62 7.81 -4.29
N ALA A 315 -8.46 8.46 -4.22
CA ALA A 315 -7.72 8.91 -5.40
C ALA A 315 -7.06 7.74 -6.14
N TRP A 316 -6.50 6.77 -5.40
CA TRP A 316 -5.98 5.53 -5.98
C TRP A 316 -7.05 4.73 -6.70
N LEU A 317 -8.26 4.63 -6.14
CA LEU A 317 -9.37 3.93 -6.81
C LEU A 317 -9.62 4.47 -8.22
N LYS A 318 -9.50 5.78 -8.41
CA LYS A 318 -9.65 6.43 -9.73
C LYS A 318 -8.45 6.19 -10.65
N ALA A 319 -7.29 5.87 -10.09
CA ALA A 319 -6.05 5.62 -10.84
C ALA A 319 -5.93 4.17 -11.33
N ILE A 320 -6.73 3.25 -10.78
CA ILE A 320 -6.83 1.87 -11.28
C ILE A 320 -7.58 1.89 -12.62
N THR A 321 -6.84 1.65 -13.70
CA THR A 321 -7.36 1.72 -15.08
C THR A 321 -7.39 0.36 -15.79
N ALA A 322 -6.55 -0.58 -15.35
CA ALA A 322 -6.54 -1.94 -15.88
C ALA A 322 -7.60 -2.81 -15.18
N LYS A 323 -8.05 -3.85 -15.88
CA LYS A 323 -8.92 -4.92 -15.36
C LYS A 323 -8.39 -6.30 -15.77
N PRO A 324 -8.61 -7.35 -14.97
CA PRO A 324 -8.28 -8.75 -15.28
C PRO A 324 -8.86 -9.31 -16.58
#